data_AF-A0A3C0HAT7-F1
#
_entry.id   AF-A0A3C0HAT7-F1
#
_cell.length_a   1.000
_cell.length_b   1.000
_cell.length_c   1.000
_cell.angle_alpha   90.00
_cell.angle_beta   90.00
_cell.angle_gamma   90.00
#
_symmetry.space_group_name_H-M   'P 1'
#
loop_
_entity.id
_entity.type
_entity.pdbx_description
1 polymer ?
#
loop_
_entity_poly.entity_id
_entity_poly.type
_entity_poly.pdbx_seq_one_letter_code
_entity_poly.pdbx_strand_id
1 'polypeptide(L)'
;MKKHLLPIMLFLGMVSINAQNVFDYESPETTIPFQFFGGAQEGIVLDPVANPNPSGINTSATVYPFTELANGPEWAGGFSNPDPLEGIDATNGGEICIDVHFSETNSLTVKLENGTAEDEWQLTVQNDVLNEWTTLCFDLTQAGEANNSMTAGKMFSRLVLFHGLGEAAPAEQIIYIDNIVFPDGGGSGETTTIILDAETAETTAGLFHFGSTLADSIVAPVPNPNMSGINMSSTVFELNKPANAQPWAGAFTNPNPTTPVDATSGMICLDVHMDHIGTISVKFEEAMGGAPNWIQSVSNTLVNEWETVCIDFTAPSLEDPFTPALGDTYSKLVFFADFLVDAADVDVITYFDNVRVVTSGEIPEYEVTFNVDMNESTETFTQMYLSGAFNEWSGNANPMNDDDADGVWTTTVSLPIGSHEYKFSFDDWTGSEDLNKTNSCTITTDGFTNRIVSVTADTNLDAVCYASCYACGTSANITWNVGVDDPSDTGVWLAGGAEFGAPGGNYEMSDEDGDGVYSVTIERLVGWEGFYTFTNGNCPDFSCKENIAGQDCANPDNFNDRYLDAGTTEVNTCF
;
A
#
# COMPACT_ATOMS: atom_id res chain seq x y z
N MET A 1 -50.83 34.48 24.81
CA MET A 1 -50.40 34.57 23.39
C MET A 1 -49.16 33.70 23.24
N LYS A 2 -49.29 32.59 22.50
CA LYS A 2 -48.25 31.57 22.30
C LYS A 2 -47.10 32.18 21.47
N LYS A 3 -45.85 32.05 21.94
CA LYS A 3 -44.65 32.26 21.13
C LYS A 3 -44.22 30.91 20.57
N HIS A 4 -44.01 30.87 19.26
CA HIS A 4 -43.64 29.68 18.50
C HIS A 4 -42.21 29.23 18.85
N LEU A 5 -42.07 27.98 19.30
CA LEU A 5 -40.83 27.22 19.18
C LEU A 5 -40.73 26.73 17.73
N LEU A 6 -39.62 27.06 17.07
CA LEU A 6 -39.18 26.44 15.82
C LEU A 6 -38.14 25.37 16.22
N PRO A 7 -38.31 24.08 15.89
CA PRO A 7 -37.25 23.11 16.10
C PRO A 7 -36.24 23.20 14.96
N ILE A 8 -34.97 23.32 15.35
CA ILE A 8 -33.78 23.21 14.50
C ILE A 8 -33.73 21.76 13.97
N MET A 9 -33.72 21.62 12.64
CA MET A 9 -33.58 20.35 11.94
C MET A 9 -32.09 19.97 11.99
N LEU A 10 -31.75 19.00 12.84
CA LEU A 10 -30.43 18.40 12.91
C LEU A 10 -30.26 17.52 11.66
N PHE A 11 -29.44 17.98 10.72
CA PHE A 11 -29.01 17.17 9.57
C PHE A 11 -27.98 16.17 10.11
N LEU A 12 -28.42 14.94 10.39
CA LEU A 12 -27.53 13.81 10.64
C LEU A 12 -26.94 13.45 9.27
N GLY A 13 -25.63 13.65 9.10
CA GLY A 13 -24.92 13.15 7.93
C GLY A 13 -25.13 11.65 7.84
N MET A 14 -25.68 11.19 6.72
CA MET A 14 -25.68 9.78 6.38
C MET A 14 -24.23 9.40 6.09
N VAL A 15 -23.63 8.68 7.03
CA VAL A 15 -22.48 7.83 6.75
C VAL A 15 -22.95 6.83 5.69
N SER A 16 -22.38 6.90 4.50
CA SER A 16 -22.53 5.86 3.49
C SER A 16 -21.78 4.64 4.00
N ILE A 17 -22.52 3.71 4.59
CA ILE A 17 -22.04 2.36 4.87
C ILE A 17 -21.96 1.69 3.48
N ASN A 18 -20.76 1.27 3.05
CA ASN A 18 -20.62 0.43 1.86
C ASN A 18 -21.46 -0.83 2.07
N ALA A 19 -22.58 -0.94 1.35
CA ALA A 19 -23.50 -2.06 1.49
C ALA A 19 -22.99 -3.25 0.66
N GLN A 20 -22.71 -4.36 1.34
CA GLN A 20 -22.71 -5.70 0.72
C GLN A 20 -23.98 -5.87 -0.13
N ASN A 21 -23.86 -6.40 -1.35
CA ASN A 21 -25.03 -6.69 -2.19
C ASN A 21 -25.81 -7.87 -1.59
N VAL A 22 -26.68 -7.56 -0.63
CA VAL A 22 -27.60 -8.50 0.01
C VAL A 22 -28.97 -8.40 -0.65
N PHE A 23 -29.48 -9.52 -1.15
CA PHE A 23 -30.89 -9.63 -1.54
C PHE A 23 -31.69 -10.29 -0.41
N ASP A 24 -32.29 -9.45 0.43
CA ASP A 24 -33.11 -9.82 1.59
C ASP A 24 -34.63 -9.79 1.31
N TYR A 25 -35.02 -9.43 0.07
CA TYR A 25 -36.41 -9.35 -0.39
C TYR A 25 -37.33 -8.38 0.38
N GLU A 26 -36.77 -7.53 1.25
CA GLU A 26 -37.55 -6.59 2.07
C GLU A 26 -37.96 -5.32 1.31
N SER A 27 -37.32 -5.02 0.18
CA SER A 27 -37.70 -3.95 -0.74
C SER A 27 -37.53 -4.35 -2.20
N PRO A 28 -38.16 -3.61 -3.15
CA PRO A 28 -37.93 -3.84 -4.58
C PRO A 28 -36.45 -3.74 -4.98
N GLU A 29 -35.67 -2.90 -4.30
CA GLU A 29 -34.24 -2.70 -4.54
C GLU A 29 -33.37 -3.85 -4.02
N THR A 30 -33.84 -4.59 -3.01
CA THR A 30 -33.18 -5.77 -2.43
C THR A 30 -33.81 -7.09 -2.89
N THR A 31 -34.61 -7.05 -3.97
CA THR A 31 -35.28 -8.23 -4.54
C THR A 31 -34.60 -8.66 -5.84
N ILE A 32 -34.13 -9.92 -5.87
CA ILE A 32 -33.70 -10.59 -7.10
C ILE A 32 -34.76 -11.60 -7.57
N PRO A 33 -35.59 -11.26 -8.58
CA PRO A 33 -36.61 -12.16 -9.10
C PRO A 33 -35.99 -13.29 -9.94
N PHE A 34 -36.56 -14.49 -9.86
CA PHE A 34 -36.17 -15.63 -10.68
C PHE A 34 -37.23 -15.98 -11.72
N GLN A 35 -36.85 -16.03 -13.00
CA GLN A 35 -37.66 -16.62 -14.05
C GLN A 35 -37.38 -18.12 -14.15
N PHE A 36 -38.41 -18.91 -13.89
CA PHE A 36 -38.35 -20.37 -13.94
C PHE A 36 -38.24 -20.89 -15.37
N PHE A 37 -37.53 -22.00 -15.53
CA PHE A 37 -37.38 -22.74 -16.78
C PHE A 37 -37.48 -24.24 -16.52
N GLY A 38 -37.85 -24.98 -17.57
CA GLY A 38 -38.08 -26.42 -17.50
C GLY A 38 -39.49 -26.79 -17.06
N GLY A 39 -40.18 -27.57 -17.89
CA GLY A 39 -41.50 -28.11 -17.58
C GLY A 39 -42.61 -27.05 -17.57
N ALA A 40 -43.57 -27.20 -16.66
CA ALA A 40 -44.80 -26.39 -16.66
C ALA A 40 -44.65 -24.99 -16.05
N GLN A 41 -43.49 -24.67 -15.44
CA GLN A 41 -43.20 -23.35 -14.88
C GLN A 41 -42.41 -22.43 -15.81
N GLU A 42 -42.16 -22.85 -17.05
CA GLU A 42 -41.36 -22.09 -18.00
C GLU A 42 -41.91 -20.66 -18.20
N GLY A 43 -41.05 -19.67 -17.91
CA GLY A 43 -41.34 -18.25 -18.04
C GLY A 43 -42.08 -17.61 -16.86
N ILE A 44 -42.39 -18.37 -15.80
CA ILE A 44 -43.04 -17.84 -14.59
C ILE A 44 -42.00 -17.09 -13.76
N VAL A 45 -42.39 -15.95 -13.19
CA VAL A 45 -41.65 -15.23 -12.13
C VAL A 45 -42.58 -15.15 -10.93
N LEU A 46 -42.09 -15.45 -9.73
CA LEU A 46 -42.86 -15.38 -8.49
C LEU A 46 -42.54 -14.07 -7.74
N ASP A 47 -43.48 -13.61 -6.92
CA ASP A 47 -43.26 -12.51 -5.99
C ASP A 47 -42.76 -13.08 -4.64
N PRO A 48 -41.94 -12.32 -3.88
CA PRO A 48 -41.65 -12.64 -2.49
C PRO A 48 -42.94 -12.82 -1.67
N VAL A 49 -42.91 -13.74 -0.71
CA VAL A 49 -44.04 -14.06 0.18
C VAL A 49 -43.67 -13.80 1.63
N ALA A 50 -44.67 -13.70 2.52
CA ALA A 50 -44.41 -13.56 3.95
C ALA A 50 -43.59 -14.76 4.46
N ASN A 51 -42.54 -14.48 5.24
CA ASN A 51 -41.68 -15.50 5.83
C ASN A 51 -42.53 -16.49 6.67
N PRO A 52 -42.62 -17.78 6.29
CA PRO A 52 -43.44 -18.75 7.01
C PRO A 52 -42.83 -19.16 8.35
N ASN A 53 -41.56 -18.86 8.58
CA ASN A 53 -40.81 -19.21 9.80
C ASN A 53 -39.76 -18.13 10.16
N PRO A 54 -40.17 -16.93 10.64
CA PRO A 54 -39.23 -15.88 11.00
C PRO A 54 -38.55 -16.20 12.34
N SER A 55 -37.52 -17.04 12.31
CA SER A 55 -36.80 -17.51 13.50
C SER A 55 -35.35 -17.93 13.16
N GLY A 56 -34.51 -18.05 14.19
CA GLY A 56 -33.11 -18.45 14.01
C GLY A 56 -32.30 -17.35 13.33
N ILE A 57 -31.52 -17.72 12.31
CA ILE A 57 -30.62 -16.82 11.58
C ILE A 57 -31.37 -15.87 10.64
N ASN A 58 -32.61 -16.22 10.26
CA ASN A 58 -33.42 -15.40 9.37
C ASN A 58 -34.74 -14.98 10.06
N THR A 59 -34.81 -13.69 10.39
CA THR A 59 -36.00 -13.05 10.98
C THR A 59 -36.69 -12.06 10.04
N SER A 60 -36.41 -12.15 8.73
CA SER A 60 -36.99 -11.30 7.69
C SER A 60 -38.52 -11.37 7.67
N ALA A 61 -39.17 -10.32 7.15
CA ALA A 61 -40.61 -10.31 7.00
C ALA A 61 -41.05 -11.07 5.74
N THR A 62 -40.20 -11.07 4.72
CA THR A 62 -40.46 -11.63 3.40
C THR A 62 -39.32 -12.52 2.92
N VAL A 63 -39.64 -13.53 2.12
CA VAL A 63 -38.70 -14.51 1.56
C VAL A 63 -39.10 -14.85 0.15
N TYR A 64 -38.18 -15.37 -0.67
CA TYR A 64 -38.50 -15.82 -2.01
C TYR A 64 -38.86 -17.31 -2.03
N PRO A 65 -40.06 -17.69 -2.51
CA PRO A 65 -40.42 -19.10 -2.67
C PRO A 65 -39.78 -19.65 -3.95
N PHE A 66 -39.00 -20.72 -3.83
CA PHE A 66 -38.42 -21.43 -4.95
C PHE A 66 -39.03 -22.83 -5.07
N THR A 67 -39.81 -23.05 -6.14
CA THR A 67 -40.64 -24.24 -6.30
C THR A 67 -40.07 -25.20 -7.35
N GLU A 68 -39.97 -26.48 -7.01
CA GLU A 68 -39.75 -27.58 -7.94
C GLU A 68 -41.03 -28.41 -8.08
N LEU A 69 -41.56 -28.58 -9.31
CA LEU A 69 -42.79 -29.34 -9.54
C LEU A 69 -42.59 -30.85 -9.52
N ALA A 70 -43.61 -31.57 -9.06
CA ALA A 70 -43.66 -33.03 -9.11
C ALA A 70 -43.47 -33.56 -10.54
N ASN A 71 -42.50 -34.45 -10.74
CA ASN A 71 -42.14 -35.01 -12.05
C ASN A 71 -41.73 -33.95 -13.09
N GLY A 72 -41.18 -32.82 -12.63
CA GLY A 72 -40.49 -31.86 -13.49
C GLY A 72 -39.25 -32.48 -14.15
N PRO A 73 -38.71 -31.84 -15.21
CA PRO A 73 -37.41 -32.22 -15.75
C PRO A 73 -36.31 -32.10 -14.68
N GLU A 74 -35.36 -33.03 -14.65
CA GLU A 74 -34.21 -33.05 -13.71
C GLU A 74 -33.24 -31.85 -13.83
N TRP A 75 -33.48 -30.98 -14.81
CA TRP A 75 -32.74 -29.75 -15.08
C TRP A 75 -33.59 -28.49 -14.90
N ALA A 76 -34.81 -28.61 -14.35
CA ALA A 76 -35.65 -27.45 -14.09
C ALA A 76 -35.04 -26.56 -13.00
N GLY A 77 -35.17 -25.25 -13.16
CA GLY A 77 -34.56 -24.27 -12.26
C GLY A 77 -35.10 -22.87 -12.51
N GLY A 78 -34.38 -21.87 -12.00
CA GLY A 78 -34.72 -20.47 -12.19
C GLY A 78 -33.46 -19.63 -12.36
N PHE A 79 -33.49 -18.66 -13.27
CA PHE A 79 -32.42 -17.69 -13.44
C PHE A 79 -32.87 -16.28 -13.06
N SER A 80 -31.96 -15.47 -12.55
CA SER A 80 -32.21 -14.06 -12.23
C SER A 80 -32.77 -13.32 -13.44
N ASN A 81 -33.92 -12.67 -13.32
CA ASN A 81 -34.47 -11.86 -14.40
C ASN A 81 -35.33 -10.68 -13.89
N PRO A 82 -34.83 -9.43 -13.92
CA PRO A 82 -33.54 -9.04 -14.50
C PRO A 82 -32.34 -9.63 -13.76
N ASP A 83 -31.24 -9.81 -14.50
CA ASP A 83 -29.94 -10.16 -13.96
C ASP A 83 -29.42 -9.05 -12.99
N PRO A 84 -28.61 -9.37 -11.96
CA PRO A 84 -28.01 -8.38 -11.06
C PRO A 84 -27.31 -7.25 -11.82
N LEU A 85 -27.60 -6.00 -11.45
CA LEU A 85 -27.13 -4.82 -12.19
C LEU A 85 -25.60 -4.71 -12.21
N GLU A 86 -24.96 -5.00 -11.06
CA GLU A 86 -23.51 -4.94 -10.89
C GLU A 86 -22.80 -6.23 -11.34
N GLY A 87 -23.55 -7.24 -11.79
CA GLY A 87 -23.04 -8.58 -12.02
C GLY A 87 -22.66 -9.29 -10.73
N ILE A 88 -21.92 -10.38 -10.88
CA ILE A 88 -21.43 -11.25 -9.80
C ILE A 88 -19.92 -11.33 -10.00
N ASP A 89 -19.18 -10.66 -9.11
CA ASP A 89 -17.73 -10.64 -9.15
C ASP A 89 -17.17 -11.88 -8.46
N ALA A 90 -16.40 -12.66 -9.21
CA ALA A 90 -15.69 -13.82 -8.72
C ALA A 90 -14.18 -13.74 -9.00
N THR A 91 -13.70 -12.55 -9.37
CA THR A 91 -12.32 -12.27 -9.80
C THR A 91 -11.32 -12.74 -8.74
N ASN A 92 -11.65 -12.50 -7.47
CA ASN A 92 -10.81 -12.81 -6.31
C ASN A 92 -11.30 -14.05 -5.53
N GLY A 93 -12.23 -14.84 -6.08
CA GLY A 93 -12.86 -15.94 -5.36
C GLY A 93 -13.94 -15.48 -4.38
N GLY A 94 -13.93 -16.00 -3.15
CA GLY A 94 -14.96 -15.75 -2.14
C GLY A 94 -16.09 -16.79 -2.15
N GLU A 95 -17.20 -16.49 -1.48
CA GLU A 95 -18.35 -17.39 -1.38
C GLU A 95 -19.64 -16.65 -1.73
N ILE A 96 -20.56 -17.34 -2.43
CA ILE A 96 -21.97 -16.94 -2.48
C ILE A 96 -22.65 -17.65 -1.31
N CYS A 97 -23.28 -16.92 -0.39
CA CYS A 97 -24.02 -17.50 0.72
C CYS A 97 -25.52 -17.22 0.58
N ILE A 98 -26.35 -18.22 0.86
CA ILE A 98 -27.81 -18.12 0.76
C ILE A 98 -28.42 -18.73 2.02
N ASP A 99 -29.29 -17.97 2.70
CA ASP A 99 -30.12 -18.54 3.75
C ASP A 99 -31.25 -19.33 3.10
N VAL A 100 -31.40 -20.59 3.52
CA VAL A 100 -32.40 -21.50 2.99
C VAL A 100 -33.22 -22.16 4.09
N HIS A 101 -34.47 -22.46 3.77
CA HIS A 101 -35.37 -23.26 4.61
C HIS A 101 -35.98 -24.40 3.78
N PHE A 102 -35.63 -25.64 4.13
CA PHE A 102 -36.07 -26.84 3.43
C PHE A 102 -37.04 -27.63 4.31
N SER A 103 -38.09 -28.21 3.70
CA SER A 103 -38.99 -29.15 4.39
C SER A 103 -38.54 -30.62 4.29
N GLU A 104 -37.62 -30.93 3.38
CA GLU A 104 -37.07 -32.27 3.08
C GLU A 104 -35.58 -32.15 2.72
N THR A 105 -34.78 -33.22 2.90
CA THR A 105 -33.34 -33.18 2.60
C THR A 105 -33.13 -33.20 1.08
N ASN A 106 -32.39 -32.23 0.55
CA ASN A 106 -32.03 -32.13 -0.87
C ASN A 106 -30.82 -31.19 -1.02
N SER A 107 -30.36 -30.94 -2.23
CA SER A 107 -29.31 -29.95 -2.51
C SER A 107 -29.84 -28.68 -3.16
N LEU A 108 -29.08 -27.61 -2.98
CA LEU A 108 -29.14 -26.42 -3.82
C LEU A 108 -27.89 -26.38 -4.71
N THR A 109 -28.08 -26.13 -5.99
CA THR A 109 -26.98 -25.85 -6.92
C THR A 109 -27.03 -24.38 -7.31
N VAL A 110 -25.90 -23.70 -7.16
CA VAL A 110 -25.67 -22.37 -7.75
C VAL A 110 -24.92 -22.57 -9.05
N LYS A 111 -25.41 -21.92 -10.11
CA LYS A 111 -24.73 -21.80 -11.39
C LYS A 111 -24.61 -20.32 -11.77
N LEU A 112 -23.43 -19.95 -12.26
CA LEU A 112 -23.11 -18.63 -12.77
C LEU A 112 -22.93 -18.69 -14.29
N GLU A 113 -23.45 -17.70 -15.03
CA GLU A 113 -23.36 -17.64 -16.50
C GLU A 113 -22.97 -16.24 -16.99
N ASN A 114 -22.28 -16.17 -18.15
CA ASN A 114 -21.93 -14.92 -18.84
C ASN A 114 -22.38 -14.84 -20.31
N GLY A 115 -23.42 -15.60 -20.69
CA GLY A 115 -24.01 -15.58 -22.05
C GLY A 115 -23.24 -16.39 -23.11
N THR A 116 -22.10 -17.01 -22.76
CA THR A 116 -21.42 -18.04 -23.57
C THR A 116 -21.26 -19.33 -22.76
N ALA A 117 -21.19 -20.49 -23.42
CA ALA A 117 -21.08 -21.79 -22.74
C ALA A 117 -19.69 -22.06 -22.13
N GLU A 118 -18.69 -21.23 -22.44
CA GLU A 118 -17.32 -21.34 -21.90
C GLU A 118 -17.17 -20.59 -20.56
N ASP A 119 -18.13 -19.71 -20.26
CA ASP A 119 -18.19 -18.86 -19.05
C ASP A 119 -19.34 -19.30 -18.13
N GLU A 120 -19.37 -20.60 -17.85
CA GLU A 120 -20.27 -21.20 -16.89
C GLU A 120 -19.48 -21.84 -15.75
N TRP A 121 -19.97 -21.67 -14.53
CA TRP A 121 -19.49 -22.32 -13.31
C TRP A 121 -20.67 -22.80 -12.49
N GLN A 122 -20.57 -23.95 -11.84
CA GLN A 122 -21.61 -24.41 -10.92
C GLN A 122 -21.04 -25.25 -9.78
N LEU A 123 -21.70 -25.20 -8.62
CA LEU A 123 -21.36 -25.99 -7.44
C LEU A 123 -22.64 -26.42 -6.72
N THR A 124 -22.67 -27.67 -6.25
CA THR A 124 -23.82 -28.26 -5.57
C THR A 124 -23.53 -28.47 -4.09
N VAL A 125 -24.38 -27.91 -3.23
CA VAL A 125 -24.27 -28.06 -1.76
C VAL A 125 -25.49 -28.82 -1.24
N GLN A 126 -25.23 -29.88 -0.48
CA GLN A 126 -26.28 -30.67 0.19
C GLN A 126 -26.79 -29.95 1.44
N ASN A 127 -28.11 -29.98 1.65
CA ASN A 127 -28.73 -29.52 2.89
C ASN A 127 -29.43 -30.68 3.63
N ASP A 128 -28.95 -30.94 4.84
CA ASP A 128 -29.53 -31.93 5.77
C ASP A 128 -30.39 -31.27 6.89
N VAL A 129 -30.46 -29.94 6.93
CA VAL A 129 -31.22 -29.19 7.95
C VAL A 129 -32.69 -29.06 7.52
N LEU A 130 -33.60 -29.59 8.34
CA LEU A 130 -35.02 -29.64 8.05
C LEU A 130 -35.82 -28.69 8.93
N ASN A 131 -36.75 -27.97 8.30
CA ASN A 131 -37.73 -27.09 8.94
C ASN A 131 -37.12 -25.96 9.80
N GLU A 132 -35.84 -25.64 9.59
CA GLU A 132 -35.11 -24.54 10.23
C GLU A 132 -34.29 -23.81 9.17
N TRP A 133 -33.98 -22.53 9.41
CA TRP A 133 -33.11 -21.76 8.52
C TRP A 133 -31.65 -22.18 8.70
N THR A 134 -30.95 -22.36 7.59
CA THR A 134 -29.50 -22.57 7.54
C THR A 134 -28.89 -21.80 6.38
N THR A 135 -27.62 -21.42 6.50
CA THR A 135 -26.88 -20.79 5.40
C THR A 135 -26.14 -21.86 4.61
N LEU A 136 -26.29 -21.86 3.28
CA LEU A 136 -25.45 -22.63 2.36
C LEU A 136 -24.48 -21.67 1.67
N CYS A 137 -23.18 -21.95 1.73
CA CYS A 137 -22.15 -21.16 1.07
C CYS A 137 -21.47 -21.96 -0.05
N PHE A 138 -21.25 -21.28 -1.17
CA PHE A 138 -20.72 -21.84 -2.42
C PHE A 138 -19.37 -21.19 -2.69
N ASP A 139 -18.30 -21.95 -2.46
CA ASP A 139 -16.90 -21.51 -2.56
C ASP A 139 -16.45 -21.36 -4.01
N LEU A 140 -16.28 -20.11 -4.43
CA LEU A 140 -15.86 -19.74 -5.78
C LEU A 140 -14.39 -20.08 -6.06
N THR A 141 -13.59 -20.38 -5.04
CA THR A 141 -12.20 -20.86 -5.25
C THR A 141 -12.16 -22.29 -5.77
N GLN A 142 -13.28 -23.02 -5.74
CA GLN A 142 -13.37 -24.39 -6.24
C GLN A 142 -13.66 -24.45 -7.73
N ALA A 143 -13.06 -25.44 -8.41
CA ALA A 143 -13.38 -25.74 -9.80
C ALA A 143 -14.84 -26.22 -9.92
N GLY A 144 -15.59 -25.64 -10.86
CA GLY A 144 -17.01 -25.93 -11.05
C GLY A 144 -17.27 -27.37 -11.53
N GLU A 145 -18.37 -27.96 -11.07
CA GLU A 145 -18.69 -29.38 -11.26
C GLU A 145 -19.04 -29.75 -12.72
N ALA A 146 -19.54 -28.81 -13.52
CA ALA A 146 -20.00 -29.09 -14.89
C ALA A 146 -18.87 -29.23 -15.92
N ASN A 147 -17.81 -28.44 -15.77
CA ASN A 147 -16.77 -28.28 -16.78
C ASN A 147 -15.36 -28.09 -16.18
N ASN A 148 -15.20 -28.19 -14.85
CA ASN A 148 -13.95 -27.93 -14.13
C ASN A 148 -13.39 -26.53 -14.41
N SER A 149 -14.26 -25.54 -14.67
CA SER A 149 -13.88 -24.15 -14.85
C SER A 149 -13.57 -23.48 -13.51
N MET A 150 -12.63 -22.54 -13.51
CA MET A 150 -12.39 -21.64 -12.39
C MET A 150 -13.19 -20.36 -12.57
N THR A 151 -13.60 -19.73 -11.46
CA THR A 151 -14.19 -18.39 -11.47
C THR A 151 -13.15 -17.27 -11.33
N ALA A 152 -11.94 -17.59 -10.86
CA ALA A 152 -10.86 -16.62 -10.68
C ALA A 152 -10.63 -15.80 -11.96
N GLY A 153 -10.52 -14.49 -11.80
CA GLY A 153 -10.39 -13.54 -12.91
C GLY A 153 -11.67 -13.28 -13.72
N LYS A 154 -12.85 -13.73 -13.28
CA LYS A 154 -14.10 -13.62 -14.06
C LYS A 154 -15.21 -12.83 -13.34
N MET A 155 -15.98 -12.13 -14.18
CA MET A 155 -17.28 -11.55 -13.84
C MET A 155 -18.40 -12.39 -14.48
N PHE A 156 -19.46 -12.64 -13.74
CA PHE A 156 -20.67 -13.28 -14.25
C PHE A 156 -21.82 -12.28 -14.25
N SER A 157 -22.79 -12.46 -15.14
CA SER A 157 -23.96 -11.58 -15.20
C SER A 157 -25.20 -12.22 -14.60
N ARG A 158 -25.27 -13.55 -14.52
CA ARG A 158 -26.50 -14.27 -14.16
C ARG A 158 -26.30 -15.26 -13.02
N LEU A 159 -27.23 -15.24 -12.07
CA LEU A 159 -27.40 -16.27 -11.07
C LEU A 159 -28.47 -17.27 -11.52
N VAL A 160 -28.15 -18.56 -11.50
CA VAL A 160 -29.07 -19.65 -11.78
C VAL A 160 -29.11 -20.57 -10.57
N LEU A 161 -30.31 -20.91 -10.10
CA LEU A 161 -30.53 -21.83 -9.00
C LEU A 161 -31.24 -23.10 -9.47
N PHE A 162 -30.83 -24.23 -8.90
CA PHE A 162 -31.53 -25.50 -9.02
C PHE A 162 -31.73 -26.10 -7.64
N HIS A 163 -32.97 -26.46 -7.33
CA HIS A 163 -33.29 -27.31 -6.18
C HIS A 163 -33.25 -28.76 -6.68
N GLY A 164 -32.29 -29.56 -6.21
CA GLY A 164 -32.15 -30.98 -6.60
C GLY A 164 -31.68 -31.26 -8.04
N LEU A 165 -30.70 -30.52 -8.58
CA LEU A 165 -30.20 -30.75 -9.95
C LEU A 165 -29.81 -32.22 -10.20
N GLY A 166 -30.32 -32.79 -11.30
CA GLY A 166 -30.02 -34.16 -11.73
C GLY A 166 -30.97 -35.23 -11.19
N GLU A 167 -31.93 -34.87 -10.34
CA GLU A 167 -32.97 -35.77 -9.83
C GLU A 167 -34.34 -35.10 -10.00
N ALA A 168 -35.35 -35.83 -10.47
CA ALA A 168 -36.70 -35.28 -10.57
C ALA A 168 -37.42 -35.40 -9.22
N ALA A 169 -37.97 -34.29 -8.68
CA ALA A 169 -38.71 -34.37 -7.44
C ALA A 169 -39.94 -35.32 -7.53
N PRO A 170 -40.11 -36.23 -6.56
CA PRO A 170 -41.21 -37.19 -6.53
C PRO A 170 -42.57 -36.53 -6.22
N ALA A 171 -42.54 -35.32 -5.66
CA ALA A 171 -43.69 -34.47 -5.34
C ALA A 171 -43.30 -32.99 -5.51
N GLU A 172 -44.28 -32.08 -5.50
CA GLU A 172 -43.99 -30.65 -5.53
C GLU A 172 -43.30 -30.26 -4.23
N GLN A 173 -42.14 -29.61 -4.34
CA GLN A 173 -41.34 -29.14 -3.22
C GLN A 173 -41.18 -27.62 -3.33
N ILE A 174 -41.28 -26.95 -2.18
CA ILE A 174 -41.05 -25.50 -2.08
C ILE A 174 -39.95 -25.33 -1.03
N ILE A 175 -38.87 -24.69 -1.42
CA ILE A 175 -37.88 -24.14 -0.49
C ILE A 175 -38.07 -22.64 -0.41
N TYR A 176 -37.66 -22.04 0.71
CA TYR A 176 -37.60 -20.58 0.84
C TYR A 176 -36.14 -20.17 0.86
N ILE A 177 -35.81 -19.15 0.07
CA ILE A 177 -34.48 -18.55 0.02
C ILE A 177 -34.57 -17.09 0.45
N ASP A 178 -33.51 -16.62 1.09
CA ASP A 178 -33.39 -15.26 1.58
C ASP A 178 -31.91 -14.90 1.79
N ASN A 179 -31.64 -13.62 2.08
CA ASN A 179 -30.31 -13.09 2.36
C ASN A 179 -29.27 -13.66 1.39
N ILE A 180 -29.51 -13.54 0.08
CA ILE A 180 -28.50 -13.92 -0.91
C ILE A 180 -27.39 -12.91 -0.82
N VAL A 181 -26.24 -13.38 -0.33
CA VAL A 181 -25.01 -12.62 -0.21
C VAL A 181 -24.09 -13.10 -1.31
N PHE A 182 -23.87 -12.25 -2.31
CA PHE A 182 -22.73 -12.44 -3.19
C PHE A 182 -21.44 -12.21 -2.41
N PRO A 183 -20.28 -12.76 -2.84
CA PRO A 183 -19.01 -12.28 -2.33
C PRO A 183 -19.09 -10.76 -2.38
N ASP A 184 -18.66 -10.10 -1.32
CA ASP A 184 -18.43 -8.68 -1.46
C ASP A 184 -17.57 -8.55 -2.72
N GLY A 185 -18.07 -7.83 -3.72
CA GLY A 185 -17.19 -7.24 -4.73
C GLY A 185 -16.13 -6.34 -4.08
N GLY A 186 -16.08 -6.26 -2.74
CA GLY A 186 -15.01 -5.75 -1.91
C GLY A 186 -13.70 -6.51 -2.09
N GLY A 187 -13.06 -6.29 -3.23
CA GLY A 187 -11.91 -5.40 -3.15
C GLY A 187 -12.43 -3.97 -3.27
N SER A 188 -12.50 -3.23 -2.15
CA SER A 188 -12.06 -1.82 -2.05
C SER A 188 -12.07 -0.92 -3.31
N GLY A 189 -13.06 -0.99 -4.23
CA GLY A 189 -12.94 -0.33 -5.53
C GLY A 189 -11.56 -0.53 -6.17
N GLU A 190 -10.93 -1.69 -5.93
CA GLU A 190 -9.50 -1.93 -6.11
C GLU A 190 -9.31 -2.79 -7.35
N THR A 191 -8.93 -2.17 -8.46
CA THR A 191 -8.47 -2.95 -9.61
C THR A 191 -6.98 -3.19 -9.46
N THR A 192 -6.62 -4.46 -9.28
CA THR A 192 -5.24 -4.92 -9.32
C THR A 192 -4.89 -5.36 -10.72
N THR A 193 -3.84 -4.78 -11.29
CA THR A 193 -3.25 -5.17 -12.56
C THR A 193 -1.86 -5.74 -12.31
N ILE A 194 -1.69 -7.05 -12.57
CA ILE A 194 -0.38 -7.71 -12.46
C ILE A 194 0.54 -7.21 -13.57
N ILE A 195 1.73 -6.77 -13.17
CA ILE A 195 2.80 -6.32 -14.06
C ILE A 195 3.86 -7.41 -14.20
N LEU A 196 4.31 -7.97 -13.07
CA LEU A 196 5.26 -9.08 -13.03
C LEU A 196 4.90 -10.03 -11.87
N ASP A 197 4.84 -11.34 -12.14
CA ASP A 197 4.66 -12.39 -11.12
C ASP A 197 5.60 -13.59 -11.32
N ALA A 198 6.49 -13.53 -12.32
CA ALA A 198 7.43 -14.61 -12.67
C ALA A 198 6.82 -15.97 -13.11
N GLU A 199 5.49 -16.14 -13.12
CA GLU A 199 4.87 -17.46 -13.34
C GLU A 199 4.51 -17.74 -14.81
N THR A 200 4.26 -16.70 -15.61
CA THR A 200 3.93 -16.84 -17.05
C THR A 200 4.88 -16.03 -17.93
N ALA A 201 4.94 -16.36 -19.22
CA ALA A 201 5.83 -15.64 -20.15
C ALA A 201 5.43 -14.16 -20.32
N GLU A 202 4.15 -13.85 -20.13
CA GLU A 202 3.57 -12.51 -20.25
C GLU A 202 3.90 -11.62 -19.04
N THR A 203 4.06 -12.23 -17.86
CA THR A 203 4.33 -11.59 -16.56
C THR A 203 5.76 -11.86 -16.05
N THR A 204 6.64 -12.34 -16.93
CA THR A 204 8.05 -12.59 -16.63
C THR A 204 8.95 -11.71 -17.48
N ALA A 205 9.88 -11.02 -16.83
CA ALA A 205 10.99 -10.33 -17.46
C ALA A 205 12.34 -10.90 -16.98
N GLY A 206 13.41 -10.68 -17.73
CA GLY A 206 14.75 -10.77 -17.18
C GLY A 206 15.12 -9.46 -16.47
N LEU A 207 15.98 -9.52 -15.46
CA LEU A 207 16.55 -8.35 -14.80
C LEU A 207 17.94 -8.05 -15.36
N PHE A 208 18.06 -6.98 -16.15
CA PHE A 208 19.33 -6.49 -16.68
C PHE A 208 20.03 -5.62 -15.63
N HIS A 209 21.18 -6.08 -15.12
CA HIS A 209 21.89 -5.43 -14.02
C HIS A 209 22.84 -4.33 -14.51
N PHE A 210 23.06 -3.33 -13.66
CA PHE A 210 24.00 -2.23 -13.87
C PHE A 210 24.61 -1.74 -12.54
N GLY A 211 25.66 -0.92 -12.60
CA GLY A 211 26.29 -0.32 -11.41
C GLY A 211 27.07 -1.31 -10.53
N SER A 212 27.29 -2.55 -10.98
CA SER A 212 27.99 -3.57 -10.20
C SER A 212 28.83 -4.51 -11.07
N THR A 213 29.44 -5.52 -10.45
CA THR A 213 30.14 -6.61 -11.15
C THR A 213 29.21 -7.49 -11.99
N LEU A 214 27.89 -7.40 -11.79
CA LEU A 214 26.87 -8.04 -12.60
C LEU A 214 26.43 -7.20 -13.80
N ALA A 215 27.02 -6.01 -14.01
CA ALA A 215 26.64 -5.14 -15.13
C ALA A 215 26.65 -5.89 -16.47
N ASP A 216 25.66 -5.58 -17.31
CA ASP A 216 25.41 -6.21 -18.61
C ASP A 216 24.94 -7.67 -18.58
N SER A 217 24.63 -8.21 -17.38
CA SER A 217 23.99 -9.52 -17.23
C SER A 217 22.48 -9.41 -17.15
N ILE A 218 21.78 -10.40 -17.70
CA ILE A 218 20.33 -10.57 -17.54
C ILE A 218 20.10 -11.81 -16.68
N VAL A 219 19.44 -11.63 -15.55
CA VAL A 219 19.07 -12.72 -14.63
C VAL A 219 17.59 -13.04 -14.81
N ALA A 220 17.27 -14.31 -15.01
CA ALA A 220 15.89 -14.79 -15.06
C ALA A 220 15.37 -15.06 -13.63
N PRO A 221 14.05 -15.10 -13.41
CA PRO A 221 13.50 -15.53 -12.13
C PRO A 221 14.06 -16.89 -11.68
N VAL A 222 14.16 -17.05 -10.36
CA VAL A 222 14.70 -18.23 -9.69
C VAL A 222 13.60 -18.95 -8.92
N PRO A 223 13.76 -20.23 -8.55
CA PRO A 223 12.81 -20.90 -7.67
C PRO A 223 12.62 -20.12 -6.36
N ASN A 224 11.38 -19.97 -5.91
CA ASN A 224 11.05 -19.25 -4.68
C ASN A 224 11.80 -19.88 -3.48
N PRO A 225 12.72 -19.15 -2.81
CA PRO A 225 13.52 -19.69 -1.71
C PRO A 225 12.70 -19.93 -0.44
N ASN A 226 11.51 -19.34 -0.35
CA ASN A 226 10.63 -19.41 0.81
C ASN A 226 9.14 -19.36 0.39
N MET A 227 8.58 -20.47 -0.08
CA MET A 227 7.14 -20.54 -0.40
C MET A 227 6.28 -20.57 0.88
N SER A 228 5.95 -19.39 1.42
CA SER A 228 5.17 -19.24 2.66
C SER A 228 4.42 -17.91 2.73
N GLY A 229 3.44 -17.83 3.65
CA GLY A 229 2.72 -16.58 3.92
C GLY A 229 1.95 -16.08 2.70
N ILE A 230 2.13 -14.79 2.38
CA ILE A 230 1.46 -14.13 1.26
C ILE A 230 1.99 -14.55 -0.11
N ASN A 231 3.19 -15.14 -0.17
CA ASN A 231 3.81 -15.55 -1.42
C ASN A 231 4.09 -17.06 -1.46
N MET A 232 3.20 -17.78 -2.15
CA MET A 232 3.29 -19.22 -2.39
C MET A 232 3.69 -19.55 -3.85
N SER A 233 4.18 -18.57 -4.61
CA SER A 233 4.58 -18.72 -6.02
C SER A 233 5.72 -19.73 -6.19
N SER A 234 5.85 -20.28 -7.39
CA SER A 234 6.89 -21.28 -7.67
C SER A 234 8.24 -20.62 -7.98
N THR A 235 8.21 -19.41 -8.53
CA THR A 235 9.36 -18.64 -8.97
C THR A 235 9.25 -17.18 -8.54
N VAL A 236 10.39 -16.53 -8.31
CA VAL A 236 10.47 -15.13 -7.87
C VAL A 236 11.63 -14.42 -8.57
N PHE A 237 11.61 -13.10 -8.55
CA PHE A 237 12.75 -12.31 -8.99
C PHE A 237 13.81 -12.25 -7.88
N GLU A 238 15.08 -12.43 -8.25
CA GLU A 238 16.23 -12.22 -7.37
C GLU A 238 16.97 -10.96 -7.84
N LEU A 239 16.94 -9.91 -7.02
CA LEU A 239 17.76 -8.73 -7.19
C LEU A 239 19.01 -8.89 -6.33
N ASN A 240 20.15 -9.12 -6.98
CA ASN A 240 21.45 -9.15 -6.31
C ASN A 240 22.14 -7.80 -6.52
N LYS A 241 22.42 -7.10 -5.42
CA LYS A 241 23.36 -5.99 -5.36
C LYS A 241 24.67 -6.52 -4.74
N PRO A 242 25.68 -6.86 -5.58
CA PRO A 242 26.89 -7.51 -5.10
C PRO A 242 27.70 -6.66 -4.13
N ALA A 243 28.56 -7.31 -3.36
CA ALA A 243 29.58 -6.66 -2.56
C ALA A 243 30.37 -5.63 -3.40
N ASN A 244 30.51 -4.43 -2.86
CA ASN A 244 31.19 -3.28 -3.46
C ASN A 244 30.51 -2.74 -4.74
N ALA A 245 29.23 -3.08 -4.95
CA ALA A 245 28.41 -2.43 -5.96
C ALA A 245 28.25 -0.93 -5.65
N GLN A 246 28.03 -0.15 -6.71
CA GLN A 246 27.75 1.27 -6.54
C GLN A 246 26.46 1.47 -5.72
N PRO A 247 26.35 2.59 -4.97
CA PRO A 247 25.14 2.88 -4.20
C PRO A 247 23.86 2.96 -5.06
N TRP A 248 24.01 3.26 -6.35
CA TRP A 248 22.93 3.28 -7.35
C TRP A 248 22.84 1.99 -8.19
N ALA A 249 23.51 0.91 -7.81
CA ALA A 249 23.41 -0.36 -8.52
C ALA A 249 22.00 -0.95 -8.44
N GLY A 250 21.51 -1.48 -9.55
CA GLY A 250 20.16 -2.02 -9.65
C GLY A 250 20.00 -2.86 -10.91
N ALA A 251 18.76 -3.18 -11.24
CA ALA A 251 18.42 -3.87 -12.46
C ALA A 251 17.12 -3.37 -13.08
N PHE A 252 17.05 -3.32 -14.40
CA PHE A 252 15.83 -2.98 -15.13
C PHE A 252 15.26 -4.17 -15.89
N THR A 253 13.96 -4.16 -16.12
CA THR A 253 13.26 -5.19 -16.87
C THR A 253 13.75 -5.26 -18.32
N ASN A 254 14.18 -6.43 -18.77
CA ASN A 254 14.55 -6.71 -20.16
C ASN A 254 14.11 -8.13 -20.58
N PRO A 255 13.12 -8.28 -21.48
CA PRO A 255 12.36 -7.19 -22.11
C PRO A 255 11.53 -6.40 -21.08
N ASN A 256 11.09 -5.21 -21.47
CA ASN A 256 10.08 -4.46 -20.72
C ASN A 256 8.81 -5.31 -20.51
N PRO A 257 8.06 -5.11 -19.41
CA PRO A 257 6.79 -5.79 -19.16
C PRO A 257 5.82 -5.65 -20.33
N THR A 258 5.03 -6.70 -20.58
CA THR A 258 4.00 -6.67 -21.64
C THR A 258 2.85 -5.72 -21.28
N THR A 259 2.50 -5.68 -20.00
CA THR A 259 1.57 -4.73 -19.40
C THR A 259 2.36 -3.55 -18.83
N PRO A 260 2.23 -2.33 -19.37
CA PRO A 260 2.89 -1.16 -18.81
C PRO A 260 2.24 -0.76 -17.48
N VAL A 261 2.98 -0.02 -16.65
CA VAL A 261 2.46 0.55 -15.41
C VAL A 261 1.63 1.78 -15.73
N ASP A 262 0.33 1.70 -15.48
CA ASP A 262 -0.60 2.84 -15.54
C ASP A 262 -0.61 3.56 -14.18
N ALA A 263 0.09 4.69 -14.11
CA ALA A 263 0.17 5.52 -12.92
C ALA A 263 -0.89 6.64 -12.92
N THR A 264 -2.00 6.49 -13.63
CA THR A 264 -3.10 7.48 -13.59
C THR A 264 -3.77 7.60 -12.23
N SER A 265 -3.74 6.55 -11.42
CA SER A 265 -4.20 6.52 -10.03
C SER A 265 -3.61 5.31 -9.30
N GLY A 266 -3.62 5.33 -7.97
CA GLY A 266 -3.24 4.17 -7.16
C GLY A 266 -1.76 4.10 -6.80
N MET A 267 -1.28 2.87 -6.63
CA MET A 267 0.06 2.56 -6.15
C MET A 267 0.65 1.36 -6.88
N ILE A 268 1.97 1.22 -6.84
CA ILE A 268 2.65 -0.03 -7.20
C ILE A 268 2.93 -0.81 -5.93
N CYS A 269 2.44 -2.04 -5.86
CA CYS A 269 2.71 -2.97 -4.78
C CYS A 269 3.56 -4.13 -5.27
N LEU A 270 4.40 -4.66 -4.39
CA LEU A 270 5.22 -5.83 -4.61
C LEU A 270 5.41 -6.59 -3.31
N ASP A 271 5.45 -7.90 -3.40
CA ASP A 271 5.79 -8.74 -2.26
C ASP A 271 7.32 -8.85 -2.21
N VAL A 272 7.92 -8.60 -1.05
CA VAL A 272 9.37 -8.61 -0.85
C VAL A 272 9.77 -9.55 0.27
N HIS A 273 10.95 -10.14 0.13
CA HIS A 273 11.62 -10.95 1.14
C HIS A 273 13.09 -10.56 1.20
N MET A 274 13.50 -10.00 2.34
CA MET A 274 14.83 -9.48 2.60
C MET A 274 15.38 -10.08 3.89
N ASP A 275 16.70 -10.28 3.99
CA ASP A 275 17.35 -10.84 5.17
C ASP A 275 17.75 -9.78 6.22
N HIS A 276 17.39 -8.52 5.97
CA HIS A 276 17.65 -7.35 6.81
C HIS A 276 16.51 -6.31 6.64
N ILE A 277 16.52 -5.29 7.49
CA ILE A 277 15.70 -4.09 7.29
C ILE A 277 16.50 -3.14 6.40
N GLY A 278 15.95 -2.86 5.24
CA GLY A 278 16.53 -2.07 4.18
C GLY A 278 15.42 -1.39 3.37
N THR A 279 15.69 -1.11 2.11
CA THR A 279 14.70 -0.53 1.19
C THR A 279 14.64 -1.27 -0.14
N ILE A 280 13.45 -1.31 -0.72
CA ILE A 280 13.26 -1.59 -2.13
C ILE A 280 12.84 -0.28 -2.81
N SER A 281 13.53 0.09 -3.87
CA SER A 281 13.17 1.24 -4.69
C SER A 281 12.68 0.79 -6.05
N VAL A 282 11.62 1.42 -6.52
CA VAL A 282 11.07 1.22 -7.85
C VAL A 282 11.19 2.53 -8.61
N LYS A 283 11.79 2.46 -9.79
CA LYS A 283 11.89 3.57 -10.74
C LYS A 283 11.17 3.23 -12.02
N PHE A 284 10.41 4.21 -12.49
CA PHE A 284 9.67 4.17 -13.74
C PHE A 284 10.41 4.99 -14.79
N GLU A 285 10.63 4.38 -15.95
CA GLU A 285 11.25 5.01 -17.11
C GLU A 285 10.44 4.76 -18.37
N GLU A 286 10.80 5.47 -19.45
CA GLU A 286 10.18 5.31 -20.77
C GLU A 286 8.66 5.54 -20.74
N ALA A 287 8.26 6.68 -20.16
CA ALA A 287 6.89 7.15 -20.16
C ALA A 287 6.36 7.31 -21.59
N MET A 288 5.20 6.73 -21.88
CA MET A 288 4.59 6.82 -23.22
C MET A 288 4.21 8.25 -23.62
N GLY A 289 3.98 9.13 -22.65
CA GLY A 289 3.73 10.57 -22.83
C GLY A 289 4.98 11.45 -22.80
N GLY A 290 6.17 10.90 -22.53
CA GLY A 290 7.41 11.65 -22.38
C GLY A 290 7.56 12.37 -21.03
N ALA A 291 6.82 11.96 -20.02
CA ALA A 291 7.02 12.42 -18.64
C ALA A 291 8.43 12.06 -18.11
N PRO A 292 8.94 12.81 -17.12
CA PRO A 292 10.20 12.48 -16.46
C PRO A 292 10.18 11.08 -15.84
N ASN A 293 11.38 10.54 -15.62
CA ASN A 293 11.53 9.34 -14.81
C ASN A 293 11.06 9.63 -13.37
N TRP A 294 10.51 8.62 -12.72
CA TRP A 294 10.03 8.73 -11.34
C TRP A 294 10.62 7.62 -10.51
N ILE A 295 11.12 7.90 -9.32
CA ILE A 295 11.65 6.89 -8.39
C ILE A 295 11.15 7.16 -6.99
N GLN A 296 10.79 6.08 -6.30
CA GLN A 296 10.45 6.11 -4.89
C GLN A 296 11.00 4.87 -4.18
N SER A 297 11.09 4.95 -2.86
CA SER A 297 11.65 3.92 -2.00
C SER A 297 10.68 3.63 -0.86
N VAL A 298 10.58 2.35 -0.49
CA VAL A 298 9.83 1.91 0.69
C VAL A 298 10.71 0.97 1.51
N SER A 299 10.66 1.10 2.83
CA SER A 299 11.38 0.20 3.74
C SER A 299 10.56 -1.05 4.00
N ASN A 300 11.22 -2.19 4.04
CA ASN A 300 10.62 -3.42 4.54
C ASN A 300 10.60 -3.39 6.08
N THR A 301 9.66 -4.11 6.70
CA THR A 301 9.49 -4.18 8.16
C THR A 301 9.77 -5.56 8.74
N LEU A 302 9.80 -6.59 7.90
CA LEU A 302 10.03 -7.98 8.28
C LEU A 302 11.37 -8.47 7.73
N VAL A 303 12.01 -9.36 8.49
CA VAL A 303 13.28 -9.98 8.14
C VAL A 303 13.08 -11.47 7.93
N ASN A 304 13.54 -11.98 6.78
CA ASN A 304 13.40 -13.37 6.35
C ASN A 304 11.95 -13.87 6.22
N GLU A 305 10.99 -12.97 6.05
CA GLU A 305 9.57 -13.27 5.81
C GLU A 305 9.06 -12.45 4.62
N TRP A 306 8.00 -12.94 3.95
CA TRP A 306 7.36 -12.19 2.87
C TRP A 306 6.44 -11.11 3.45
N GLU A 307 6.56 -9.89 2.94
CA GLU A 307 5.63 -8.80 3.20
C GLU A 307 5.26 -8.07 1.90
N THR A 308 4.07 -7.48 1.84
CA THR A 308 3.70 -6.59 0.75
C THR A 308 4.12 -5.18 1.11
N VAL A 309 4.87 -4.54 0.23
CA VAL A 309 5.16 -3.11 0.29
C VAL A 309 4.52 -2.40 -0.90
N CYS A 310 4.05 -1.17 -0.70
CA CYS A 310 3.39 -0.38 -1.73
C CYS A 310 3.95 1.03 -1.79
N ILE A 311 3.94 1.61 -2.98
CA ILE A 311 4.41 2.96 -3.26
C ILE A 311 3.32 3.72 -4.02
N ASP A 312 2.78 4.77 -3.40
CA ASP A 312 1.74 5.64 -3.94
C ASP A 312 2.26 6.53 -5.08
N PHE A 313 1.54 6.59 -6.21
CA PHE A 313 1.91 7.41 -7.36
C PHE A 313 1.80 8.92 -7.13
N THR A 314 1.13 9.34 -6.05
CA THR A 314 1.06 10.73 -5.61
C THR A 314 2.35 11.19 -4.92
N ALA A 315 3.22 10.27 -4.48
CA ALA A 315 4.49 10.62 -3.86
C ALA A 315 5.43 11.31 -4.88
N PRO A 316 6.01 12.47 -4.55
CA PRO A 316 7.02 13.12 -5.38
C PRO A 316 8.22 12.20 -5.65
N SER A 317 8.79 12.18 -6.86
CA SER A 317 10.03 11.43 -7.14
C SER A 317 11.17 11.82 -6.19
N LEU A 318 12.04 10.88 -5.82
CA LEU A 318 13.28 11.15 -5.05
C LEU A 318 14.39 11.80 -5.90
N GLU A 319 14.24 11.79 -7.22
CA GLU A 319 15.13 12.48 -8.16
C GLU A 319 14.41 13.67 -8.84
N ASP A 320 15.18 14.65 -9.29
CA ASP A 320 14.69 15.78 -10.11
C ASP A 320 13.81 15.27 -11.27
N PRO A 321 12.61 15.86 -11.51
CA PRO A 321 12.14 17.15 -10.99
C PRO A 321 11.30 17.07 -9.71
N PHE A 322 11.39 15.99 -8.93
CA PHE A 322 10.64 15.80 -7.67
C PHE A 322 9.11 15.96 -7.87
N THR A 323 8.59 15.44 -8.98
CA THR A 323 7.15 15.43 -9.28
C THR A 323 6.58 14.02 -9.10
N PRO A 324 5.28 13.87 -8.81
CA PRO A 324 4.61 12.56 -8.77
C PRO A 324 4.61 11.84 -10.13
N ALA A 325 4.38 10.52 -10.12
CA ALA A 325 4.15 9.72 -11.33
C ALA A 325 2.73 9.87 -11.89
N LEU A 326 1.85 10.55 -11.14
CA LEU A 326 0.42 10.59 -11.38
C LEU A 326 0.06 11.13 -12.77
N GLY A 327 -0.74 10.36 -13.51
CA GLY A 327 -1.29 10.75 -14.82
C GLY A 327 -0.52 10.22 -16.03
N ASP A 328 0.54 9.45 -15.80
CA ASP A 328 1.39 8.89 -16.85
C ASP A 328 1.37 7.36 -16.88
N THR A 329 1.89 6.79 -17.97
CA THR A 329 2.02 5.34 -18.14
C THR A 329 3.45 5.00 -18.56
N TYR A 330 4.07 4.08 -17.85
CA TYR A 330 5.50 3.75 -17.95
C TYR A 330 5.70 2.33 -18.44
N SER A 331 6.66 2.16 -19.35
CA SER A 331 6.92 0.86 -19.97
C SER A 331 8.12 0.13 -19.38
N LYS A 332 8.96 0.79 -18.60
CA LYS A 332 10.15 0.18 -17.99
C LYS A 332 10.14 0.34 -16.48
N LEU A 333 10.43 -0.76 -15.79
CA LEU A 333 10.68 -0.80 -14.35
C LEU A 333 12.17 -1.00 -14.08
N VAL A 334 12.67 -0.27 -13.09
CA VAL A 334 14.02 -0.42 -12.55
C VAL A 334 13.91 -0.61 -11.04
N PHE A 335 14.60 -1.62 -10.52
CA PHE A 335 14.57 -1.99 -9.12
C PHE A 335 15.95 -1.80 -8.50
N PHE A 336 15.97 -1.32 -7.25
CA PHE A 336 17.19 -1.14 -6.46
C PHE A 336 16.97 -1.70 -5.05
N ALA A 337 17.90 -2.53 -4.60
CA ALA A 337 18.00 -2.88 -3.18
C ALA A 337 18.87 -1.83 -2.48
N ASP A 338 18.39 -1.29 -1.37
CA ASP A 338 19.07 -0.28 -0.56
C ASP A 338 19.62 0.88 -1.39
N PHE A 339 18.73 1.57 -2.10
CA PHE A 339 19.15 2.64 -3.01
C PHE A 339 19.91 3.74 -2.25
N LEU A 340 21.02 4.19 -2.83
CA LEU A 340 21.97 5.15 -2.25
C LEU A 340 22.73 4.66 -1.00
N VAL A 341 22.60 3.38 -0.65
CA VAL A 341 23.40 2.75 0.40
C VAL A 341 24.52 1.92 -0.22
N ASP A 342 25.73 1.99 0.34
CA ASP A 342 26.85 1.16 -0.12
C ASP A 342 26.69 -0.30 0.31
N ALA A 343 26.88 -1.24 -0.62
CA ALA A 343 26.93 -2.68 -0.32
C ALA A 343 28.35 -3.07 0.15
N ALA A 344 28.76 -2.67 1.35
CA ALA A 344 30.13 -2.87 1.83
C ALA A 344 30.45 -4.35 2.11
N ASP A 345 31.23 -4.97 1.23
CA ASP A 345 31.79 -6.33 1.35
C ASP A 345 30.79 -7.50 1.52
N VAL A 346 29.49 -7.25 1.34
CA VAL A 346 28.44 -8.28 1.33
C VAL A 346 27.50 -8.08 0.14
N ASP A 347 27.05 -9.19 -0.44
CA ASP A 347 25.97 -9.17 -1.42
C ASP A 347 24.67 -8.89 -0.68
N VAL A 348 23.90 -7.92 -1.16
CA VAL A 348 22.54 -7.65 -0.71
C VAL A 348 21.59 -8.38 -1.65
N ILE A 349 20.95 -9.43 -1.15
CA ILE A 349 20.00 -10.23 -1.91
C ILE A 349 18.58 -9.85 -1.50
N THR A 350 17.79 -9.40 -2.46
CA THR A 350 16.37 -9.10 -2.29
C THR A 350 15.57 -9.97 -3.22
N TYR A 351 14.63 -10.73 -2.67
CA TYR A 351 13.64 -11.44 -3.46
C TYR A 351 12.39 -10.60 -3.55
N PHE A 352 11.79 -10.52 -4.74
CA PHE A 352 10.50 -9.86 -4.90
C PHE A 352 9.62 -10.57 -5.92
N ASP A 353 8.32 -10.34 -5.82
CA ASP A 353 7.32 -10.97 -6.66
C ASP A 353 5.99 -10.19 -6.65
N ASN A 354 4.99 -10.66 -7.41
CA ASN A 354 3.63 -10.12 -7.43
C ASN A 354 3.59 -8.58 -7.58
N VAL A 355 4.45 -8.05 -8.46
CA VAL A 355 4.52 -6.64 -8.80
C VAL A 355 3.24 -6.27 -9.54
N ARG A 356 2.46 -5.38 -8.93
CA ARG A 356 1.10 -5.09 -9.37
C ARG A 356 0.74 -3.64 -9.15
N VAL A 357 0.03 -3.06 -10.11
CA VAL A 357 -0.61 -1.78 -9.93
C VAL A 357 -1.93 -2.01 -9.23
N VAL A 358 -2.12 -1.31 -8.12
CA VAL A 358 -3.34 -1.31 -7.35
C VAL A 358 -3.98 0.05 -7.52
N THR A 359 -5.02 0.14 -8.34
CA THR A 359 -5.81 1.37 -8.47
C THR A 359 -7.06 1.19 -7.60
N SER A 360 -7.09 1.87 -6.46
CA SER A 360 -8.21 1.80 -5.54
C SER A 360 -8.96 3.11 -5.46
N GLY A 361 -10.28 2.99 -5.28
CA GLY A 361 -11.08 4.05 -4.70
C GLY A 361 -10.86 4.26 -3.20
N GLU A 362 -10.03 3.44 -2.53
CA GLU A 362 -9.65 3.61 -1.12
C GLU A 362 -8.25 3.02 -0.86
N ILE A 363 -7.30 3.86 -0.45
CA ILE A 363 -5.94 3.44 -0.10
C ILE A 363 -5.97 2.79 1.29
N PRO A 364 -5.32 1.63 1.54
CA PRO A 364 -5.29 1.04 2.88
C PRO A 364 -4.84 2.09 3.91
N GLU A 365 -5.68 2.36 4.91
CA GLU A 365 -5.33 3.26 6.01
C GLU A 365 -4.88 2.45 7.23
N TYR A 366 -3.91 2.99 7.95
CA TYR A 366 -3.36 2.43 9.17
C TYR A 366 -3.44 3.46 10.29
N GLU A 367 -3.71 2.98 11.50
CA GLU A 367 -3.71 3.83 12.69
C GLU A 367 -2.27 4.10 13.12
N VAL A 368 -1.83 5.34 12.94
CA VAL A 368 -0.47 5.79 13.29
C VAL A 368 -0.56 6.72 14.50
N THR A 369 0.10 6.32 15.59
CA THR A 369 0.19 7.12 16.81
C THR A 369 1.49 7.91 16.81
N PHE A 370 1.36 9.24 16.88
CA PHE A 370 2.45 10.20 16.93
C PHE A 370 2.63 10.71 18.34
N ASN A 371 3.89 10.80 18.78
CA ASN A 371 4.27 11.19 20.14
C ASN A 371 5.37 12.27 20.08
N VAL A 372 5.14 13.42 20.72
CA VAL A 372 6.15 14.50 20.84
C VAL A 372 6.37 14.88 22.29
N ASP A 373 7.62 14.84 22.73
CA ASP A 373 8.04 15.25 24.07
C ASP A 373 8.34 16.75 24.08
N MET A 374 7.56 17.48 24.89
CA MET A 374 7.66 18.93 25.05
C MET A 374 8.47 19.35 26.30
N ASN A 375 8.97 18.41 27.10
CA ASN A 375 9.59 18.71 28.40
C ASN A 375 10.86 19.58 28.31
N GLU A 376 11.60 19.48 27.20
CA GLU A 376 12.79 20.31 26.95
C GLU A 376 12.48 21.60 26.18
N SER A 377 11.24 21.77 25.71
CA SER A 377 10.82 22.96 24.98
C SER A 377 10.66 24.18 25.90
N THR A 378 11.02 25.36 25.39
CA THR A 378 10.76 26.64 26.08
C THR A 378 9.52 27.37 25.56
N GLU A 379 8.81 26.77 24.61
CA GLU A 379 7.62 27.37 24.00
C GLU A 379 6.48 27.51 24.99
N THR A 380 5.68 28.56 24.83
CA THR A 380 4.44 28.75 25.60
C THR A 380 3.26 28.50 24.71
N PHE A 381 2.50 27.45 25.01
CA PHE A 381 1.35 27.00 24.22
C PHE A 381 0.22 26.49 25.11
N THR A 382 -0.97 26.29 24.52
CA THR A 382 -2.14 25.70 25.20
C THR A 382 -2.43 24.29 24.71
N GLN A 383 -2.28 24.05 23.41
CA GLN A 383 -2.69 22.81 22.75
C GLN A 383 -1.73 22.46 21.60
N MET A 384 -1.20 21.22 21.61
CA MET A 384 -0.44 20.66 20.48
C MET A 384 -1.38 20.09 19.42
N TYR A 385 -0.93 20.13 18.17
CA TYR A 385 -1.63 19.62 16.99
C TYR A 385 -0.63 18.92 16.06
N LEU A 386 -1.12 17.88 15.39
CA LEU A 386 -0.41 17.24 14.29
C LEU A 386 -0.90 17.84 12.97
N SER A 387 -0.01 18.54 12.24
CA SER A 387 -0.30 19.13 10.93
C SER A 387 0.43 18.34 9.84
N GLY A 388 -0.22 18.04 8.72
CA GLY A 388 0.43 17.31 7.63
C GLY A 388 -0.35 17.35 6.32
N ALA A 389 0.20 16.74 5.28
CA ALA A 389 -0.45 16.69 3.96
C ALA A 389 -1.84 16.03 4.03
N PHE A 390 -1.99 15.00 4.87
CA PHE A 390 -3.24 14.25 5.12
C PHE A 390 -4.37 15.08 5.77
N ASN A 391 -4.08 16.26 6.31
CA ASN A 391 -5.08 17.15 6.89
C ASN A 391 -5.02 18.58 6.32
N GLU A 392 -4.54 18.72 5.08
CA GLU A 392 -4.39 20.00 4.38
C GLU A 392 -3.54 21.03 5.16
N TRP A 393 -2.56 20.56 5.95
CA TRP A 393 -1.72 21.40 6.81
C TRP A 393 -2.52 22.26 7.81
N SER A 394 -3.64 21.73 8.30
CA SER A 394 -4.49 22.45 9.26
C SER A 394 -3.83 22.53 10.64
N GLY A 395 -3.59 23.76 11.12
CA GLY A 395 -2.94 24.02 12.43
C GLY A 395 -3.81 23.74 13.64
N ASN A 396 -5.06 23.35 13.43
CA ASN A 396 -6.03 23.03 14.48
C ASN A 396 -6.77 21.71 14.25
N ALA A 397 -6.38 20.92 13.24
CA ALA A 397 -6.81 19.54 13.08
C ALA A 397 -5.94 18.61 13.94
N ASN A 398 -6.49 17.44 14.31
CA ASN A 398 -5.78 16.41 15.07
C ASN A 398 -5.10 16.94 16.37
N PRO A 399 -5.88 17.45 17.35
CA PRO A 399 -5.34 17.86 18.63
C PRO A 399 -4.72 16.67 19.37
N MET A 400 -3.52 16.88 19.92
CA MET A 400 -2.81 15.87 20.71
C MET A 400 -3.20 15.96 22.18
N ASN A 401 -3.10 14.88 22.94
CA ASN A 401 -3.44 14.85 24.37
C ASN A 401 -2.20 14.50 25.21
N ASP A 402 -2.14 15.07 26.41
CA ASP A 402 -1.18 14.75 27.48
C ASP A 402 -2.00 14.36 28.73
N ASP A 403 -2.73 13.25 28.60
CA ASP A 403 -3.76 12.83 29.57
C ASP A 403 -3.16 12.35 30.90
N ASP A 404 -1.91 11.87 30.89
CA ASP A 404 -1.17 11.44 32.07
C ASP A 404 -0.24 12.52 32.64
N ALA A 405 -0.15 13.68 31.98
CA ALA A 405 0.59 14.86 32.41
C ALA A 405 2.10 14.59 32.58
N ASP A 406 2.67 13.79 31.68
CA ASP A 406 4.11 13.52 31.62
C ASP A 406 4.86 14.45 30.66
N GLY A 407 4.12 15.29 29.91
CA GLY A 407 4.67 16.26 28.96
C GLY A 407 4.90 15.70 27.55
N VAL A 408 4.55 14.43 27.31
CA VAL A 408 4.50 13.82 25.99
C VAL A 408 3.09 13.95 25.44
N TRP A 409 2.98 14.60 24.29
CA TRP A 409 1.71 14.83 23.62
C TRP A 409 1.49 13.74 22.56
N THR A 410 0.32 13.12 22.57
CA THR A 410 -0.01 11.96 21.72
C THR A 410 -1.28 12.18 20.91
N THR A 411 -1.28 11.79 19.64
CA THR A 411 -2.50 11.60 18.84
C THR A 411 -2.37 10.39 17.94
N THR A 412 -3.49 9.73 17.65
CA THR A 412 -3.58 8.71 16.61
C THR A 412 -4.35 9.27 15.43
N VAL A 413 -3.86 9.03 14.22
CA VAL A 413 -4.52 9.37 12.97
C VAL A 413 -4.52 8.17 12.03
N SER A 414 -5.61 7.98 11.30
CA SER A 414 -5.66 7.03 10.19
C SER A 414 -4.92 7.65 9.01
N LEU A 415 -3.88 6.97 8.52
CA LEU A 415 -3.08 7.40 7.39
C LEU A 415 -3.03 6.32 6.33
N PRO A 416 -3.21 6.68 5.04
CA PRO A 416 -2.90 5.80 3.92
C PRO A 416 -1.52 5.13 4.02
N ILE A 417 -1.36 3.91 3.49
CA ILE A 417 -0.06 3.28 3.28
C ILE A 417 0.84 4.21 2.43
N GLY A 418 2.11 4.33 2.78
CA GLY A 418 3.08 5.16 2.07
C GLY A 418 3.72 6.26 2.92
N SER A 419 4.37 7.21 2.26
CA SER A 419 5.13 8.27 2.92
C SER A 419 4.30 9.54 3.12
N HIS A 420 4.30 10.09 4.33
CA HIS A 420 3.54 11.29 4.69
C HIS A 420 4.42 12.36 5.31
N GLU A 421 4.25 13.59 4.84
CA GLU A 421 4.84 14.76 5.47
C GLU A 421 3.97 15.29 6.62
N TYR A 422 4.62 15.67 7.72
CA TYR A 422 3.94 16.20 8.90
C TYR A 422 4.83 17.16 9.70
N LYS A 423 4.23 17.81 10.70
CA LYS A 423 4.89 18.72 11.64
C LYS A 423 4.11 18.79 12.95
N PHE A 424 4.82 18.95 14.07
CA PHE A 424 4.18 19.32 15.33
C PHE A 424 3.99 20.84 15.39
N SER A 425 2.76 21.27 15.63
CA SER A 425 2.35 22.67 15.71
C SER A 425 1.54 22.94 16.97
N PHE A 426 1.38 24.20 17.36
CA PHE A 426 0.55 24.55 18.51
C PHE A 426 -0.28 25.82 18.29
N ASP A 427 -1.43 25.85 18.98
CA ASP A 427 -2.35 26.98 19.04
C ASP A 427 -2.70 27.59 17.65
N ASP A 428 -3.10 26.75 16.69
CA ASP A 428 -3.51 27.16 15.34
C ASP A 428 -2.45 27.97 14.58
N TRP A 429 -1.27 27.35 14.39
CA TRP A 429 -0.09 27.97 13.79
C TRP A 429 0.43 29.23 14.51
N THR A 430 0.08 29.44 15.78
CA THR A 430 0.79 30.43 16.61
C THR A 430 2.27 30.09 16.71
N GLY A 431 2.60 28.79 16.69
CA GLY A 431 3.95 28.30 16.48
C GLY A 431 3.97 26.87 15.92
N SER A 432 5.15 26.46 15.48
CA SER A 432 5.45 25.13 14.96
C SER A 432 6.94 24.86 15.10
N GLU A 433 7.35 23.60 14.97
CA GLU A 433 8.76 23.24 15.03
C GLU A 433 9.62 24.05 14.04
N ASP A 434 10.86 24.32 14.41
CA ASP A 434 11.88 24.83 13.48
C ASP A 434 12.81 23.66 13.14
N LEU A 435 12.60 23.06 11.97
CA LEU A 435 13.28 21.83 11.56
C LEU A 435 14.42 22.17 10.59
N ASN A 436 15.56 21.50 10.76
CA ASN A 436 16.70 21.65 9.87
C ASN A 436 16.66 20.59 8.77
N LYS A 437 16.80 21.00 7.49
CA LYS A 437 16.80 20.12 6.32
C LYS A 437 17.90 19.05 6.33
N THR A 438 18.92 19.20 7.17
CA THR A 438 20.01 18.24 7.34
C THR A 438 19.68 17.12 8.32
N ASN A 439 18.54 17.21 9.01
CA ASN A 439 18.11 16.20 9.96
C ASN A 439 17.51 14.99 9.24
N SER A 440 17.80 13.79 9.74
CA SER A 440 17.50 12.50 9.07
C SER A 440 16.01 12.18 8.91
N CYS A 441 15.14 12.73 9.77
CA CYS A 441 13.70 12.55 9.69
C CYS A 441 12.98 13.64 8.90
N THR A 442 13.72 14.48 8.15
CA THR A 442 13.15 15.64 7.46
C THR A 442 13.20 15.53 5.94
N ILE A 443 12.25 16.20 5.30
CA ILE A 443 12.21 16.42 3.85
C ILE A 443 11.89 17.89 3.61
N THR A 444 12.41 18.46 2.50
CA THR A 444 12.10 19.84 2.12
C THR A 444 11.32 19.87 0.83
N THR A 445 10.06 20.32 0.91
CA THR A 445 9.13 20.42 -0.21
C THR A 445 8.67 21.87 -0.33
N ASP A 446 8.78 22.47 -1.53
CA ASP A 446 8.43 23.87 -1.81
C ASP A 446 9.07 24.91 -0.84
N GLY A 447 10.26 24.60 -0.32
CA GLY A 447 10.99 25.46 0.61
C GLY A 447 10.55 25.32 2.08
N PHE A 448 9.66 24.37 2.39
CA PHE A 448 9.26 24.03 3.76
C PHE A 448 9.96 22.74 4.18
N THR A 449 10.71 22.79 5.29
CA THR A 449 11.28 21.60 5.91
C THR A 449 10.29 20.99 6.90
N ASN A 450 9.84 19.79 6.60
CA ASN A 450 8.84 19.03 7.34
C ASN A 450 9.43 17.69 7.82
N ARG A 451 8.75 17.02 8.76
CA ARG A 451 9.05 15.63 9.09
C ARG A 451 8.46 14.71 8.03
N ILE A 452 9.04 13.53 7.85
CA ILE A 452 8.50 12.46 7.01
C ILE A 452 8.32 11.18 7.82
N VAL A 453 7.23 10.44 7.57
CA VAL A 453 6.98 9.10 8.12
C VAL A 453 6.60 8.17 6.98
N SER A 454 7.04 6.91 7.05
CA SER A 454 6.59 5.85 6.14
C SER A 454 5.64 4.91 6.90
N VAL A 455 4.45 4.71 6.35
CA VAL A 455 3.35 3.96 6.96
C VAL A 455 3.16 2.67 6.18
N THR A 456 3.30 1.52 6.84
CA THR A 456 3.14 0.19 6.24
C THR A 456 2.22 -0.73 7.03
N ALA A 457 1.93 -0.37 8.29
CA ALA A 457 1.01 -1.06 9.21
C ALA A 457 0.60 -0.11 10.35
N ASP A 458 -0.41 -0.50 11.13
CA ASP A 458 -0.73 0.16 12.40
C ASP A 458 0.52 0.26 13.27
N THR A 459 0.88 1.48 13.68
CA THR A 459 2.17 1.73 14.34
C THR A 459 2.02 2.76 15.45
N ASN A 460 2.72 2.53 16.55
CA ASN A 460 2.96 3.55 17.58
C ASN A 460 4.40 4.02 17.48
N LEU A 461 4.61 5.25 17.01
CA LEU A 461 5.95 5.83 16.83
C LEU A 461 6.57 6.17 18.18
N ASP A 462 7.88 5.99 18.32
CA ASP A 462 8.59 6.43 19.52
C ASP A 462 8.46 7.95 19.71
N ALA A 463 8.46 8.40 20.98
CA ALA A 463 8.41 9.81 21.30
C ALA A 463 9.71 10.52 20.86
N VAL A 464 9.54 11.58 20.07
CA VAL A 464 10.65 12.45 19.63
C VAL A 464 10.64 13.76 20.43
N CYS A 465 11.82 14.33 20.66
CA CYS A 465 11.91 15.65 21.25
C CYS A 465 11.36 16.71 20.29
N TYR A 466 10.68 17.72 20.81
CA TYR A 466 10.22 18.85 20.01
C TYR A 466 11.39 19.47 19.22
N ALA A 467 11.19 19.63 17.90
CA ALA A 467 12.18 20.09 16.92
C ALA A 467 13.43 19.18 16.74
N SER A 468 13.38 17.92 17.16
CA SER A 468 14.45 16.93 17.00
C SER A 468 13.96 15.65 16.30
N CYS A 469 14.85 14.97 15.58
CA CYS A 469 14.56 13.63 15.06
C CYS A 469 14.70 12.50 16.08
N TYR A 470 15.17 12.80 17.30
CA TYR A 470 15.51 11.82 18.31
C TYR A 470 14.78 12.09 19.62
N ALA A 471 14.76 11.10 20.53
CA ALA A 471 14.24 11.28 21.87
C ALA A 471 15.03 12.36 22.64
N CYS A 472 14.38 13.09 23.54
CA CYS A 472 15.02 14.14 24.33
C CYS A 472 16.29 13.62 25.05
N GLY A 473 17.36 14.41 25.00
CA GLY A 473 18.66 14.07 25.58
C GLY A 473 19.47 12.98 24.89
N THR A 474 19.03 12.46 23.73
CA THR A 474 19.74 11.40 22.99
C THR A 474 20.49 11.88 21.74
N SER A 475 20.31 13.15 21.35
CA SER A 475 21.01 13.76 20.21
C SER A 475 22.08 14.77 20.65
N ALA A 476 22.98 15.07 19.72
CA ALA A 476 23.95 16.15 19.81
C ALA A 476 24.09 16.83 18.45
N ASN A 477 24.30 18.15 18.48
CA ASN A 477 24.68 18.90 17.29
C ASN A 477 26.19 18.78 17.07
N ILE A 478 26.56 18.44 15.84
CA ILE A 478 27.93 18.39 15.37
C ILE A 478 28.11 19.51 14.36
N THR A 479 29.12 20.35 14.56
CA THR A 479 29.41 21.47 13.65
C THR A 479 30.67 21.17 12.84
N TRP A 480 30.58 21.22 11.52
CA TRP A 480 31.72 21.13 10.62
C TRP A 480 32.05 22.51 10.07
N ASN A 481 33.31 22.91 10.25
CA ASN A 481 33.88 24.16 9.79
C ASN A 481 35.05 23.88 8.84
N VAL A 482 34.99 24.42 7.63
CA VAL A 482 36.04 24.30 6.63
C VAL A 482 36.44 25.67 6.07
N GLY A 483 37.71 26.03 6.23
CA GLY A 483 38.27 27.22 5.60
C GLY A 483 38.50 27.01 4.10
N VAL A 484 37.93 27.89 3.26
CA VAL A 484 38.01 27.81 1.80
C VAL A 484 38.43 29.16 1.20
N ASP A 485 39.61 29.21 0.57
CA ASP A 485 40.16 30.45 -0.01
C ASP A 485 39.50 30.89 -1.33
N ASP A 486 39.02 29.94 -2.14
CA ASP A 486 38.40 30.17 -3.45
C ASP A 486 37.14 29.31 -3.61
N PRO A 487 36.02 29.70 -2.95
CA PRO A 487 34.80 28.91 -2.93
C PRO A 487 34.15 28.89 -4.32
N SER A 488 33.64 27.73 -4.70
CA SER A 488 32.95 27.51 -5.96
C SER A 488 31.62 28.26 -5.99
N ASP A 489 31.28 28.81 -7.15
CA ASP A 489 29.97 29.45 -7.40
C ASP A 489 28.78 28.48 -7.23
N THR A 490 29.05 27.17 -7.12
CA THR A 490 28.05 26.11 -6.88
C THR A 490 28.06 25.59 -5.44
N GLY A 491 28.65 26.34 -4.51
CA GLY A 491 28.60 26.08 -3.07
C GLY A 491 29.76 25.24 -2.53
N VAL A 492 29.88 25.23 -1.20
CA VAL A 492 30.78 24.36 -0.43
C VAL A 492 29.91 23.35 0.32
N TRP A 493 30.30 22.08 0.32
CA TRP A 493 29.42 21.00 0.78
C TRP A 493 30.14 20.06 1.72
N LEU A 494 29.41 19.57 2.72
CA LEU A 494 29.75 18.33 3.41
C LEU A 494 29.19 17.18 2.57
N ALA A 495 30.00 16.16 2.31
CA ALA A 495 29.67 15.05 1.43
C ALA A 495 30.37 13.76 1.89
N GLY A 496 30.21 12.69 1.12
CA GLY A 496 30.89 11.41 1.34
C GLY A 496 30.30 10.59 2.50
N GLY A 497 30.94 9.46 2.75
CA GLY A 497 30.42 8.43 3.64
C GLY A 497 29.01 7.94 3.27
N ALA A 498 28.46 7.07 4.12
CA ALA A 498 27.12 6.53 3.94
C ALA A 498 26.00 7.57 4.22
N GLU A 499 26.33 8.65 4.94
CA GLU A 499 25.33 9.58 5.48
C GLU A 499 25.12 10.84 4.63
N PHE A 500 26.19 11.36 4.00
CA PHE A 500 26.18 12.68 3.37
C PHE A 500 26.09 12.63 1.84
N GLY A 501 26.41 11.50 1.22
CA GLY A 501 26.22 11.28 -0.21
C GLY A 501 27.05 12.23 -1.10
N ALA A 502 26.60 12.43 -2.33
CA ALA A 502 27.24 13.36 -3.27
C ALA A 502 26.89 14.83 -2.94
N PRO A 503 27.76 15.80 -3.27
CA PRO A 503 27.44 17.21 -3.10
C PRO A 503 26.27 17.65 -3.99
N GLY A 504 25.58 18.73 -3.59
CA GLY A 504 24.37 19.21 -4.26
C GLY A 504 23.05 18.81 -3.58
N GLY A 505 23.11 18.10 -2.44
CA GLY A 505 21.97 17.65 -1.64
C GLY A 505 21.61 18.56 -0.46
N ASN A 506 21.39 17.97 0.71
CA ASN A 506 20.92 18.71 1.90
C ASN A 506 22.02 19.45 2.67
N TYR A 507 23.28 19.10 2.45
CA TYR A 507 24.41 19.46 3.32
C TYR A 507 25.29 20.59 2.76
N GLU A 508 24.67 21.59 2.14
CA GLU A 508 25.35 22.83 1.76
C GLU A 508 25.84 23.56 3.02
N MET A 509 27.08 24.05 2.99
CA MET A 509 27.70 24.81 4.07
C MET A 509 27.62 26.31 3.77
N SER A 510 27.50 27.12 4.82
CA SER A 510 27.35 28.58 4.71
C SER A 510 28.49 29.34 5.39
N ASP A 511 28.93 30.44 4.79
CA ASP A 511 29.81 31.45 5.39
C ASP A 511 29.01 32.74 5.61
N GLU A 512 28.20 32.76 6.68
CA GLU A 512 27.29 33.88 6.95
C GLU A 512 28.01 35.13 7.47
N ASP A 513 29.17 34.99 8.11
CA ASP A 513 29.92 36.11 8.68
C ASP A 513 31.03 36.63 7.75
N GLY A 514 31.29 35.94 6.64
CA GLY A 514 32.20 36.33 5.58
C GLY A 514 33.67 36.21 5.98
N ASP A 515 33.98 35.30 6.90
CA ASP A 515 35.35 35.08 7.40
C ASP A 515 36.14 34.05 6.58
N GLY A 516 35.49 33.41 5.59
CA GLY A 516 36.05 32.38 4.73
C GLY A 516 35.96 30.96 5.30
N VAL A 517 35.26 30.77 6.43
CA VAL A 517 34.97 29.48 7.05
C VAL A 517 33.53 29.09 6.78
N TYR A 518 33.36 28.09 5.92
CA TYR A 518 32.07 27.52 5.62
C TYR A 518 31.67 26.54 6.72
N SER A 519 30.46 26.70 7.25
CA SER A 519 29.98 25.98 8.41
C SER A 519 28.66 25.27 8.13
N VAL A 520 28.47 24.07 8.67
CA VAL A 520 27.17 23.39 8.75
C VAL A 520 27.04 22.70 10.11
N THR A 521 25.86 22.78 10.71
CA THR A 521 25.54 22.07 11.95
C THR A 521 24.46 21.04 11.68
N ILE A 522 24.69 19.82 12.13
CA ILE A 522 23.81 18.68 11.85
C ILE A 522 23.55 17.92 13.15
N GLU A 523 22.29 17.59 13.39
CA GLU A 523 21.87 16.78 14.54
C GLU A 523 22.09 15.29 14.28
N ARG A 524 22.76 14.60 15.22
CA ARG A 524 22.95 13.14 15.20
C ARG A 524 22.78 12.54 16.59
N LEU A 525 22.58 11.22 16.67
CA LEU A 525 22.61 10.51 17.95
C LEU A 525 23.93 10.73 18.68
N VAL A 526 23.87 10.80 20.01
CA VAL A 526 25.07 10.86 20.85
C VAL A 526 25.94 9.64 20.57
N GLY A 527 27.21 9.90 20.23
CA GLY A 527 28.17 8.85 19.90
C GLY A 527 28.16 8.42 18.43
N TRP A 528 27.43 9.12 17.55
CA TRP A 528 27.55 8.93 16.11
C TRP A 528 29.00 9.08 15.64
N GLU A 529 29.40 8.18 14.75
CA GLU A 529 30.69 8.12 14.09
C GLU A 529 30.46 7.80 12.61
N GLY A 530 31.34 8.27 11.74
CA GLY A 530 31.13 8.09 10.32
C GLY A 530 32.18 8.76 9.46
N PHE A 531 32.20 8.38 8.19
CA PHE A 531 33.08 9.01 7.21
C PHE A 531 32.42 10.24 6.59
N TYR A 532 33.25 11.21 6.22
CA TYR A 532 32.83 12.43 5.55
C TYR A 532 33.99 13.04 4.75
N THR A 533 33.66 13.94 3.85
CA THR A 533 34.61 14.74 3.09
C THR A 533 34.01 16.11 2.80
N PHE A 534 34.85 17.06 2.39
CA PHE A 534 34.41 18.33 1.87
C PHE A 534 34.53 18.37 0.35
N THR A 535 33.58 19.04 -0.30
CA THR A 535 33.69 19.38 -1.72
C THR A 535 33.53 20.87 -1.94
N ASN A 536 34.25 21.39 -2.92
CA ASN A 536 34.18 22.78 -3.34
C ASN A 536 33.45 22.87 -4.69
N GLY A 537 32.14 22.69 -4.64
CA GLY A 537 31.22 22.70 -5.77
C GLY A 537 30.21 21.55 -5.75
N ASN A 538 29.17 21.68 -6.59
CA ASN A 538 28.22 20.62 -6.87
C ASN A 538 28.76 19.74 -8.01
N CYS A 539 29.55 18.73 -7.64
CA CYS A 539 30.14 17.76 -8.56
C CYS A 539 29.69 16.33 -8.22
N PRO A 540 28.64 15.79 -8.86
CA PRO A 540 28.17 14.43 -8.58
C PRO A 540 29.23 13.33 -8.80
N ASP A 541 30.26 13.61 -9.60
CA ASP A 541 31.39 12.71 -9.85
C ASP A 541 32.55 12.86 -8.84
N PHE A 542 32.37 13.65 -7.78
CA PHE A 542 33.37 13.98 -6.76
C PHE A 542 34.66 14.62 -7.31
N SER A 543 34.66 15.16 -8.53
CA SER A 543 35.84 15.81 -9.13
C SER A 543 36.33 17.06 -8.38
N CYS A 544 35.46 17.65 -7.55
CA CYS A 544 35.70 18.82 -6.71
C CYS A 544 35.87 18.48 -5.22
N LYS A 545 36.05 17.20 -4.88
CA LYS A 545 36.40 16.73 -3.54
C LYS A 545 37.79 17.22 -3.12
N GLU A 546 37.96 17.48 -1.83
CA GLU A 546 39.27 17.72 -1.24
C GLU A 546 40.26 16.57 -1.55
N ASN A 547 41.56 16.90 -1.67
CA ASN A 547 42.60 15.89 -1.88
C ASN A 547 43.49 15.78 -0.65
N ILE A 548 43.10 14.91 0.27
CA ILE A 548 43.81 14.65 1.52
C ILE A 548 44.62 13.34 1.50
N ALA A 549 44.79 12.71 0.34
CA ALA A 549 45.49 11.44 0.22
C ALA A 549 46.91 11.50 0.83
N GLY A 550 47.19 10.58 1.76
CA GLY A 550 48.47 10.49 2.46
C GLY A 550 48.62 11.41 3.68
N GLN A 551 47.57 12.17 4.04
CA GLN A 551 47.50 12.86 5.33
C GLN A 551 47.01 11.91 6.43
N ASP A 552 47.35 12.20 7.69
CA ASP A 552 46.96 11.37 8.85
C ASP A 552 45.44 11.30 9.06
N CYS A 553 44.71 12.32 8.58
CA CYS A 553 43.25 12.39 8.66
C CYS A 553 42.52 11.70 7.50
N ALA A 554 43.25 11.12 6.54
CA ALA A 554 42.68 10.46 5.38
C ALA A 554 42.68 8.94 5.57
N ASN A 555 41.53 8.31 5.32
CA ASN A 555 41.43 6.86 5.30
C ASN A 555 41.54 6.32 3.85
N PRO A 556 42.66 5.69 3.46
CA PRO A 556 42.85 5.20 2.10
C PRO A 556 41.93 4.05 1.71
N ASP A 557 41.40 3.32 2.70
CA ASP A 557 40.44 2.23 2.49
C ASP A 557 39.01 2.76 2.30
N ASN A 558 38.78 4.05 2.54
CA ASN A 558 37.50 4.71 2.30
C ASN A 558 37.68 5.98 1.46
N PHE A 559 38.19 5.82 0.23
CA PHE A 559 38.32 6.90 -0.77
C PHE A 559 39.15 8.13 -0.32
N ASN A 560 39.96 8.01 0.72
CA ASN A 560 40.62 9.13 1.41
C ASN A 560 39.63 10.11 2.05
N ASP A 561 38.49 9.64 2.54
CA ASP A 561 37.58 10.40 3.41
C ASP A 561 38.17 10.57 4.81
N ARG A 562 37.66 11.58 5.52
CA ARG A 562 37.90 11.81 6.94
C ARG A 562 36.97 10.91 7.75
N TYR A 563 37.39 10.54 8.96
CA TYR A 563 36.57 9.80 9.91
C TYR A 563 36.25 10.69 11.11
N LEU A 564 34.98 10.73 11.51
CA LEU A 564 34.54 11.41 12.71
C LEU A 564 34.49 10.41 13.87
N ASP A 565 35.28 10.65 14.91
CA ASP A 565 35.26 9.85 16.13
C ASP A 565 34.01 10.15 16.99
N ALA A 566 33.47 9.11 17.62
CA ALA A 566 32.34 9.22 18.54
C ALA A 566 32.56 10.28 19.64
N GLY A 567 31.55 11.14 19.84
CA GLY A 567 31.58 12.22 20.83
C GLY A 567 32.24 13.51 20.36
N THR A 568 32.71 13.57 19.11
CA THR A 568 33.11 14.83 18.47
C THR A 568 31.89 15.72 18.24
N THR A 569 31.92 16.96 18.72
CA THR A 569 30.85 17.94 18.54
C THR A 569 31.24 19.08 17.60
N GLU A 570 32.52 19.19 17.25
CA GLU A 570 33.03 20.26 16.40
C GLU A 570 34.24 19.78 15.61
N VAL A 571 34.24 20.05 14.31
CA VAL A 571 35.33 19.79 13.37
C VAL A 571 35.80 21.11 12.80
N ASN A 572 37.10 21.38 12.89
CA ASN A 572 37.73 22.57 12.33
C ASN A 572 38.89 22.15 11.39
N THR A 573 38.81 22.50 10.11
CA THR A 573 39.83 22.16 9.11
C THR A 573 39.91 23.20 8.00
N CYS A 574 40.87 23.04 7.08
CA CYS A 574 40.92 23.73 5.79
C CYS A 574 40.64 22.72 4.67
N PHE A 575 40.15 23.22 3.53
CA PHE A 575 39.94 22.47 2.29
C PHE A 575 41.25 22.18 1.55
#